data_AF-A0A661FRL2-F1
#
_entry.id   AF-A0A661FRL2-F1
#
_cell.length_a   1.000
_cell.length_b   1.000
_cell.length_c   1.000
_cell.angle_alpha   90.00
_cell.angle_beta   90.00
_cell.angle_gamma   90.00
#
_symmetry.space_group_name_H-M   'P 1'
#
loop_
_entity.id
_entity.type
_entity.pdbx_description
1 polymer ?
#
loop_
_entity_poly.entity_id
_entity_poly.type
_entity_poly.pdbx_seq_one_letter_code
_entity_poly.pdbx_strand_id
1 'polypeptide(L)' 'MTGVIQLNIESASAKISAAGAEDEDEDYDIPVWAGVLPITTTIGSLQDDERLLPDVEPSDVVKAMQNRTL' A
#
# COMPACT_ATOMS: atom_id res chain seq x y z
N MET A 1 -17.62 15.36 -22.05
CA MET A 1 -16.27 15.71 -22.55
C MET A 1 -15.28 15.35 -21.46
N THR A 2 -14.27 14.53 -21.74
CA THR A 2 -13.26 14.14 -20.75
C THR A 2 -11.99 14.91 -21.01
N GLY A 3 -11.45 15.58 -19.99
CA GLY A 3 -10.16 16.26 -20.06
C GLY A 3 -9.03 15.36 -19.56
N VAL A 4 -7.84 15.52 -20.13
CA VAL A 4 -6.62 14.83 -19.70
C VAL A 4 -5.53 15.89 -19.48
N ILE A 5 -4.83 15.80 -18.35
CA ILE A 5 -3.68 16.64 -18.03
C ILE A 5 -2.45 15.75 -17.93
N GLN A 6 -1.38 16.17 -18.58
CA GLN A 6 -0.07 15.54 -18.49
C GLN A 6 0.92 16.53 -17.87
N LEU A 7 1.72 16.05 -16.92
CA LEU A 7 2.82 16.79 -16.31
C LEU A 7 4.12 16.02 -16.55
N ASN A 8 5.11 16.68 -17.11
CA ASN A 8 6.47 16.15 -17.17
C ASN A 8 7.19 16.44 -15.84
N ILE A 9 7.80 15.42 -15.23
CA ILE A 9 8.60 15.60 -14.01
C ILE A 9 10.03 15.91 -14.44
N GLU A 10 10.40 17.19 -14.51
CA GLU A 10 11.76 17.62 -14.84
C GLU A 10 12.74 17.40 -13.67
N SER A 11 12.25 17.53 -12.43
CA SER A 11 12.99 17.20 -11.23
C SER A 11 12.06 16.72 -10.12
N ALA A 12 12.57 15.85 -9.25
CA ALA A 12 11.89 15.36 -8.06
C ALA A 12 12.91 15.11 -6.94
N SER A 13 12.46 15.23 -5.69
CA SER A 13 13.20 14.81 -4.50
C SER A 13 12.31 14.00 -3.58
N ALA A 14 12.90 13.07 -2.84
CA ALA A 14 12.20 12.21 -1.90
C ALA A 14 13.07 11.96 -0.66
N LYS A 15 12.43 11.61 0.46
CA LYS A 15 13.10 11.19 1.70
C LYS A 15 12.49 9.88 2.19
N ILE A 16 13.36 8.97 2.63
CA ILE A 16 12.97 7.70 3.23
C ILE A 16 13.34 7.74 4.71
N SER A 17 12.45 7.24 5.56
CA SER A 17 12.70 7.00 6.97
C SER A 17 12.14 5.61 7.31
N ALA A 18 13.02 4.63 7.41
CA ALA A 18 12.67 3.22 7.60
C ALA A 18 13.51 2.56 8.71
N ALA A 19 14.13 3.37 9.57
CA ALA A 19 14.82 2.90 10.77
C ALA A 19 13.80 2.59 11.87
N GLY A 20 14.24 1.83 12.88
CA GLY A 20 13.48 1.61 14.11
C GLY A 20 13.44 2.86 15.00
N ALA A 21 12.95 2.69 16.23
CA ALA A 21 13.13 3.71 17.27
C ALA A 21 14.63 3.92 17.53
N GLU A 22 15.02 5.19 17.64
CA GLU A 22 16.37 5.64 17.97
C GLU A 22 16.26 6.35 19.32
N ASP A 23 16.70 5.69 20.38
CA ASP A 23 16.62 6.14 21.78
C ASP A 23 18.03 6.35 22.35
N GLU A 24 18.16 7.06 23.47
CA GLU A 24 19.44 7.27 24.13
C GLU A 24 19.89 6.02 24.92
N ASP A 25 21.19 5.86 25.17
CA ASP A 25 21.72 4.64 25.82
C ASP A 25 21.06 4.35 27.19
N GLU A 26 20.71 5.40 27.95
CA GLU A 26 20.05 5.27 29.26
C GLU A 26 18.57 4.84 29.16
N ASP A 27 17.91 5.10 28.04
CA ASP A 27 16.49 4.75 27.85
C ASP A 27 16.30 3.23 27.67
N TYR A 28 17.33 2.52 27.22
CA TYR A 28 17.30 1.06 27.07
C TYR A 28 17.19 0.30 28.40
N ASP A 29 17.48 0.95 29.53
CA ASP A 29 17.27 0.39 30.87
C ASP A 29 15.81 0.51 31.35
N ILE A 30 14.98 1.30 30.67
CA ILE A 30 13.57 1.49 31.02
C ILE A 30 12.75 0.33 30.43
N PRO A 31 12.00 -0.44 31.23
CA PRO A 31 11.25 -1.61 30.76
C PRO A 31 9.92 -1.21 30.07
N VAL A 32 10.01 -0.47 28.96
CA VAL A 32 8.89 -0.08 28.08
C VAL A 32 9.03 -0.70 26.70
N TRP A 33 7.93 -0.79 25.96
CA TRP A 33 7.95 -1.30 24.59
C TRP A 33 8.40 -0.22 23.61
N ALA A 34 9.36 -0.55 22.76
CA ALA A 34 9.76 0.22 21.59
C ALA A 34 9.78 -0.69 20.35
N GLY A 35 9.27 -0.20 19.23
CA GLY A 35 9.18 -1.00 18.00
C GLY A 35 8.43 -0.29 16.88
N VAL A 36 8.26 -1.00 15.77
CA VAL A 36 7.55 -0.50 14.59
C VAL A 36 6.27 -1.31 14.41
N LEU A 37 5.13 -0.62 14.27
CA LEU A 37 3.91 -1.22 13.75
C LEU A 37 3.86 -0.99 12.23
N PRO A 38 4.09 -2.01 11.38
CA PRO A 38 4.08 -1.82 9.94
C PRO A 38 2.67 -1.52 9.43
N ILE A 39 2.57 -0.55 8.52
CA ILE A 39 1.34 -0.26 7.79
C ILE A 39 1.56 -0.68 6.34
N THR A 40 0.69 -1.56 5.85
CA THR A 40 0.77 -2.09 4.49
C THR A 40 -0.50 -1.76 3.72
N THR A 41 -0.36 -1.42 2.45
CA THR A 41 -1.49 -1.32 1.52
C THR A 41 -1.63 -2.66 0.78
N THR A 42 -2.83 -3.22 0.71
CA THR A 42 -3.09 -4.47 0.00
C THR A 42 -4.30 -4.35 -0.91
N ILE A 43 -4.24 -5.03 -2.06
CA ILE A 43 -5.41 -5.25 -2.92
C ILE A 43 -6.29 -6.32 -2.25
N GLY A 44 -7.61 -6.08 -2.22
CA GLY A 44 -8.57 -7.01 -1.64
C GLY A 44 -8.93 -8.20 -2.55
N SER A 45 -9.88 -9.01 -2.09
CA SER A 45 -10.52 -10.02 -2.94
C SER A 45 -11.47 -9.36 -3.94
N LEU A 46 -11.66 -9.99 -5.10
CA LEU A 46 -12.69 -9.56 -6.05
C LEU A 46 -14.07 -9.66 -5.40
N GLN A 47 -14.92 -8.71 -5.77
CA GLN A 47 -16.31 -8.64 -5.34
C GLN A 47 -17.11 -8.35 -6.60
N ASP A 48 -18.02 -9.25 -6.93
CA ASP A 48 -18.89 -9.09 -8.09
C ASP A 48 -19.94 -8.00 -7.84
N ASP A 49 -20.33 -7.31 -8.90
CA ASP A 49 -21.47 -6.40 -8.87
C ASP A 49 -22.76 -7.21 -8.69
N GLU A 50 -23.72 -6.68 -7.92
CA GLU A 50 -25.02 -7.34 -7.69
C GLU A 50 -25.79 -7.64 -8.99
N ARG A 51 -25.49 -6.93 -10.07
CA ARG A 51 -26.12 -7.05 -11.39
C ARG A 51 -25.22 -7.76 -12.41
N LEU A 52 -24.10 -8.34 -11.97
CA LEU A 52 -23.26 -9.14 -12.85
C LEU A 52 -24.10 -10.29 -13.43
N LEU A 53 -24.02 -10.45 -14.75
CA LEU A 53 -24.72 -11.54 -15.42
C LEU A 53 -24.14 -12.90 -14.98
N PRO A 54 -24.96 -13.96 -14.93
CA PRO A 54 -24.47 -15.30 -14.65
C PRO A 54 -23.36 -15.73 -15.61
N ASP A 55 -22.42 -16.53 -15.11
CA ASP A 55 -21.31 -17.13 -15.87
C ASP A 55 -20.32 -16.12 -16.50
N VAL A 56 -20.35 -14.85 -16.07
CA VAL A 56 -19.35 -13.85 -16.45
C VAL A 56 -18.20 -13.87 -15.46
N GLU A 57 -17.01 -14.16 -15.96
CA GLU A 57 -15.80 -14.30 -15.15
C GLU A 57 -14.88 -13.07 -15.26
N PRO A 58 -14.20 -12.67 -14.16
CA PRO A 58 -13.15 -11.66 -14.21
C PRO A 58 -11.98 -12.10 -15.10
N SER A 59 -11.31 -11.14 -15.73
CA SER A 59 -10.14 -11.41 -16.58
C SER A 59 -8.94 -11.92 -15.76
N ASP A 60 -8.05 -12.66 -16.41
CA ASP A 60 -6.87 -13.24 -15.75
C ASP A 60 -5.97 -12.17 -15.10
N VAL A 61 -5.86 -10.99 -15.71
CA VAL A 61 -5.08 -9.85 -15.17
C VAL A 61 -5.68 -9.37 -13.85
N VAL A 62 -7.00 -9.29 -13.76
CA VAL A 62 -7.71 -8.83 -12.55
C VAL A 62 -7.63 -9.89 -11.45
N LYS A 63 -7.77 -11.17 -11.81
CA LYS A 63 -7.56 -12.31 -10.89
C LYS A 63 -6.14 -12.30 -10.31
N ALA A 64 -5.14 -12.02 -11.12
CA ALA A 64 -3.73 -11.96 -10.70
C ALA A 64 -3.40 -10.80 -9.73
N MET A 65 -4.27 -9.80 -9.60
CA MET A 65 -4.07 -8.66 -8.68
C MET A 65 -4.55 -8.94 -7.25
N GLN A 66 -5.35 -9.96 -7.02
CA GLN A 66 -5.96 -10.20 -5.71
C GLN A 66 -4.92 -10.44 -4.61
N ASN A 67 -5.21 -9.93 -3.42
CA ASN A 67 -4.45 -10.16 -2.20
C ASN A 67 -2.96 -9.76 -2.28
N ARG A 68 -2.62 -8.89 -3.24
CA ARG A 68 -1.25 -8.43 -3.41
C ARG A 68 -0.98 -7.23 -2.52
N THR A 69 0.04 -7.32 -1.68
CA THR A 69 0.59 -6.16 -0.98
C THR A 69 1.31 -5.25 -1.98
N LEU A 70 1.04 -3.95 -1.91
CA LEU A 70 1.63 -2.92 -2.76
C LEU A 70 2.94 -2.39 -2.19
#